data_AF-A0A838DKM1-F1
#
_entry.id   AF-A0A838DKM1-F1
#
_cell.length_a   1.000
_cell.length_b   1.000
_cell.length_c   1.000
_cell.angle_alpha   90.00
_cell.angle_beta   90.00
_cell.angle_gamma   90.00
#
_symmetry.space_group_name_H-M   'P 1'
#
loop_
_entity.id
_entity.type
_entity.pdbx_description
1 polymer ?
#
loop_
_entity_poly.entity_id
_entity_poly.type
_entity_poly.pdbx_seq_one_letter_code
_entity_poly.pdbx_strand_id
1 'polypeptide(L)'
;IPTWAVRLVILLVALGFPVSLVFAWAFELTPEGLKRTQDVTPDESITRSTGRKLDFIIIGVLLVVIVFLLFGRWRVPPVRQATAAPEKSIAVLPFENMSDEKENAFFADGVQDDVVTALAKIADLKVISRSSVMGYRPGATRDLREISNALGVGHVLEGSVRRAGGKVRLTAQLIDARTQVQLWAEHYDRELADIFAIQSDIAQRIAEQLRATLSPREQAEIYAPPTRNMAAYDLYLRAKSLSRNAVDGRREIIEERISLLNEAVARDAHFVAALTQLARAHLAAYWFNHDHTPARLALAQEAIDAAARLRPDDGDVHLARARLHY
;
A
#
# COMPACT_ATOMS: atom_id res chain seq x y z
N ILE A 1 18.02 13.07 5.95
CA ILE A 1 19.23 13.49 5.19
C ILE A 1 19.52 12.39 4.19
N PRO A 2 19.76 12.70 2.91
CA PRO A 2 20.06 11.68 1.91
C PRO A 2 21.30 10.86 2.30
N THR A 3 21.29 9.56 2.09
CA THR A 3 22.41 8.65 2.40
C THR A 3 23.70 9.04 1.70
N TRP A 4 23.61 9.70 0.54
CA TRP A 4 24.77 10.23 -0.19
C TRP A 4 25.49 11.35 0.58
N ALA A 5 24.76 12.20 1.31
CA ALA A 5 25.35 13.32 2.04
C ALA A 5 26.17 12.82 3.25
N VAL A 6 25.70 11.77 3.92
CA VAL A 6 26.44 11.13 5.03
C VAL A 6 27.73 10.46 4.50
N ARG A 7 27.65 9.76 3.36
CA ARG A 7 28.84 9.15 2.71
C ARG A 7 29.86 10.20 2.27
N LEU A 8 29.41 11.34 1.74
CA LEU A 8 30.29 12.43 1.33
C LEU A 8 31.09 12.99 2.52
N VAL A 9 30.43 13.22 3.66
CA VAL A 9 31.09 13.72 4.88
C VAL A 9 32.13 12.72 5.40
N ILE A 10 31.78 11.43 5.44
CA ILE A 10 32.71 10.38 5.88
C ILE A 10 33.93 10.32 4.94
N LEU A 11 33.71 10.39 3.62
CA LEU A 11 34.80 10.38 2.64
C LEU A 11 35.70 11.62 2.79
N LEU A 12 35.14 12.81 3.01
CA LEU A 12 35.93 14.03 3.19
C LEU A 12 36.79 13.98 4.45
N VAL A 13 36.27 13.43 5.55
CA VAL A 13 37.04 13.23 6.79
C VAL A 13 38.12 12.16 6.60
N ALA A 14 37.78 11.02 6.00
CA ALA A 14 38.72 9.92 5.77
C ALA A 14 39.84 10.31 4.80
N LEU A 15 39.56 11.14 3.80
CA LEU A 15 40.56 11.61 2.83
C LEU A 15 41.34 12.82 3.35
N GLY A 16 40.70 13.71 4.12
CA GLY A 16 41.34 14.90 4.69
C GLY A 16 42.28 14.60 5.85
N PHE A 17 42.01 13.54 6.62
CA PHE A 17 42.81 13.19 7.80
C PHE A 17 44.27 12.81 7.47
N PRO A 18 44.56 11.93 6.49
CA PRO A 18 45.95 11.65 6.08
C PRO A 18 46.69 12.88 5.56
N VAL A 19 46.00 13.73 4.80
CA VAL A 19 46.58 14.98 4.27
C VAL A 19 46.95 15.92 5.42
N SER A 20 46.07 16.07 6.42
CA SER A 20 46.35 16.88 7.59
C SER A 20 47.53 16.36 8.43
N LEU A 21 47.69 15.03 8.55
CA LEU A 21 48.84 14.41 9.21
C LEU A 21 50.16 14.68 8.49
N VAL A 22 50.17 14.60 7.15
CA VAL A 22 51.37 14.90 6.34
C VAL A 22 51.75 16.38 6.45
N PHE A 23 50.76 17.27 6.42
CA PHE A 23 51.01 18.71 6.60
C PHE A 23 51.54 19.03 8.01
N ALA A 24 50.97 18.41 9.05
CA ALA A 24 51.43 18.57 10.42
C ALA A 24 52.84 17.99 10.66
N TRP A 25 53.22 16.96 9.91
CA TRP A 25 54.56 16.37 9.99
C TRP A 25 55.62 17.18 9.21
N ALA A 26 55.24 17.79 8.08
CA ALA A 26 56.19 18.44 7.18
C ALA A 26 56.36 19.96 7.41
N PHE A 27 55.39 20.61 8.05
CA PHE A 27 55.35 22.08 8.17
C PHE A 27 55.00 22.54 9.59
N GLU A 28 55.71 23.56 10.07
CA GLU A 28 55.41 24.28 11.31
C GLU A 28 54.91 25.70 11.00
N LEU A 29 53.91 26.15 11.78
CA LEU A 29 53.37 27.51 11.70
C LEU A 29 54.19 28.44 12.61
N THR A 30 54.90 29.39 12.02
CA THR A 30 55.66 30.44 12.74
C THR A 30 54.98 31.81 12.57
N PRO A 31 55.31 32.85 13.38
CA PRO A 31 54.70 34.18 13.24
C PRO A 31 54.90 34.82 11.86
N GLU A 32 55.90 34.35 11.11
CA GLU A 32 56.29 34.84 9.79
C GLU A 32 55.69 34.02 8.64
N GLY A 33 54.96 32.93 8.93
CA GLY A 33 54.32 32.07 7.93
C GLY A 33 54.61 30.57 8.10
N LEU A 34 54.17 29.78 7.11
CA LEU A 34 54.42 28.33 7.01
C LEU A 34 55.89 28.06 6.66
N LYS A 35 56.65 27.46 7.57
CA LYS A 35 58.05 27.03 7.35
C LYS A 35 58.16 25.50 7.46
N ARG A 36 59.15 24.93 6.79
CA ARG A 36 59.41 23.48 6.80
C ARG A 36 60.14 23.11 8.10
N THR A 37 59.77 22.00 8.73
CA THR A 37 60.23 21.60 10.09
C THR A 37 61.76 21.44 10.23
N GLN A 38 62.52 21.41 9.13
CA GLN A 38 63.98 21.23 9.14
C GLN A 38 64.76 22.54 9.37
N ASP A 39 64.11 23.70 9.36
CA ASP A 39 64.76 25.02 9.39
C ASP A 39 64.43 25.86 10.65
N VAL A 40 63.92 25.26 11.73
CA VAL A 40 63.44 25.99 12.92
C VAL A 40 64.32 25.69 14.14
N THR A 41 64.87 26.74 14.77
CA THR A 41 65.62 26.63 16.03
C THR A 41 64.66 26.49 17.22
N PRO A 42 65.02 25.75 18.30
CA PRO A 42 64.11 25.43 19.41
C PRO A 42 63.48 26.62 20.14
N ASP A 43 64.07 27.82 20.02
CA ASP A 43 63.67 29.03 20.73
C ASP A 43 62.59 29.86 20.00
N GLU A 44 62.26 29.54 18.74
CA GLU A 44 61.20 30.22 17.95
C GLU A 44 59.86 29.44 17.88
N SER A 45 59.77 28.30 18.55
CA SER A 45 58.59 27.42 18.52
C SER A 45 57.49 27.91 19.47
N ILE A 46 56.36 28.40 18.93
CA ILE A 46 55.17 28.85 19.72
C ILE A 46 54.28 27.67 20.19
N THR A 47 54.82 26.47 20.28
CA THR A 47 54.07 25.20 20.34
C THR A 47 53.22 25.00 21.60
N ARG A 48 53.48 25.69 22.73
CA ARG A 48 52.68 25.48 23.95
C ARG A 48 51.29 26.15 23.96
N SER A 49 51.07 27.24 23.22
CA SER A 49 49.81 28.00 23.30
C SER A 49 48.79 27.62 22.22
N THR A 50 49.28 27.28 21.02
CA THR A 50 48.44 27.01 19.85
C THR A 50 47.93 25.56 19.83
N GLY A 51 48.72 24.59 20.34
CA GLY A 51 48.31 23.18 20.43
C GLY A 51 47.06 22.96 21.30
N ARG A 52 47.00 23.60 22.49
CA ARG A 52 45.84 23.51 23.38
C ARG A 52 44.54 24.01 22.75
N LYS A 53 44.58 25.08 21.96
CA LYS A 53 43.37 25.62 21.31
C LYS A 53 42.88 24.71 20.18
N LEU A 54 43.79 24.09 19.43
CA LEU A 54 43.48 23.09 18.42
C LEU A 54 42.88 21.82 19.03
N ASP A 55 43.39 21.36 20.18
CA ASP A 55 42.82 20.22 20.90
C ASP A 55 41.37 20.47 21.32
N PHE A 56 41.05 21.64 21.87
CA PHE A 56 39.68 21.99 22.23
C PHE A 56 38.73 22.07 21.03
N ILE A 57 39.22 22.53 19.86
CA ILE A 57 38.43 22.55 18.62
C ILE A 57 38.17 21.13 18.12
N ILE A 58 39.19 20.26 18.12
CA ILE A 58 39.05 18.86 17.70
C ILE A 58 38.07 18.11 18.62
N ILE A 59 38.18 18.29 19.93
CA ILE A 59 37.24 17.69 20.91
C ILE A 59 35.81 18.19 20.67
N GLY A 60 35.63 19.49 20.41
CA GLY A 60 34.32 20.06 20.10
C GLY A 60 33.70 19.47 18.84
N VAL A 61 34.48 19.33 17.76
CA VAL A 61 34.01 18.71 16.50
C VAL A 61 33.67 17.24 16.70
N LEU A 62 34.51 16.48 17.43
CA LEU A 62 34.25 15.07 17.73
C LEU A 62 32.98 14.89 18.56
N LEU A 63 32.73 15.75 19.54
CA LEU A 63 31.49 15.72 20.33
C LEU A 63 30.26 16.01 19.47
N VAL A 64 30.32 16.97 18.54
CA VAL A 64 29.21 17.25 17.61
C VAL A 64 28.96 16.05 16.70
N VAL A 65 30.00 15.39 16.20
CA VAL A 65 29.87 14.17 15.38
C VAL A 65 29.26 13.03 16.19
N ILE A 66 29.69 12.82 17.45
CA ILE A 66 29.14 11.80 18.33
C ILE A 66 27.66 12.08 18.62
N VAL A 67 27.30 13.32 18.99
CA VAL A 67 25.90 13.72 19.22
C VAL A 67 25.08 13.53 17.95
N PHE A 68 25.61 13.90 16.79
CA PHE A 68 24.94 13.71 15.49
C PHE A 68 24.74 12.23 15.15
N LEU A 69 25.73 11.36 15.42
CA LEU A 69 25.61 9.92 15.22
C LEU A 69 24.61 9.28 16.19
N LEU A 70 24.60 9.71 17.46
CA LEU A 70 23.63 9.25 18.46
C LEU A 70 22.21 9.70 18.12
N PHE A 71 22.01 10.95 17.73
CA PHE A 71 20.70 11.46 17.27
C PHE A 71 20.25 10.84 15.95
N GLY A 72 21.19 10.59 15.02
CA GLY A 72 20.91 9.90 13.77
C GLY A 72 20.43 8.47 14.00
N ARG A 73 20.98 7.80 15.02
CA ARG A 73 20.59 6.43 15.42
C ARG A 73 19.22 6.37 16.11
N TRP A 74 18.77 7.46 16.73
CA TRP A 74 17.42 7.58 17.30
C TRP A 74 16.30 7.81 16.28
N ARG A 75 16.62 8.21 15.04
CA ARG A 75 15.64 8.36 13.95
C ARG A 75 15.53 7.14 13.02
N VAL A 76 16.35 6.11 13.22
CA VAL A 76 16.17 4.84 12.51
C VAL A 76 15.19 4.02 13.35
N PRO A 77 13.94 3.82 12.91
CA PRO A 77 13.04 2.92 13.61
C PRO A 77 13.74 1.56 13.75
N PRO A 78 13.59 0.85 14.88
CA PRO A 78 14.18 -0.47 15.02
C PRO A 78 13.73 -1.29 13.82
N VAL A 79 14.69 -1.84 13.06
CA VAL A 79 14.41 -2.87 12.07
C VAL A 79 13.76 -3.97 12.87
N ARG A 80 12.43 -4.07 12.80
CA ARG A 80 11.71 -5.23 13.33
C ARG A 80 12.39 -6.40 12.66
N GLN A 81 13.05 -7.25 13.43
CA GLN A 81 13.49 -8.54 12.92
C GLN A 81 12.24 -9.14 12.29
N ALA A 82 12.25 -9.29 10.97
CA ALA A 82 11.11 -9.83 10.26
C ALA A 82 10.93 -11.26 10.77
N THR A 83 9.98 -11.47 11.69
CA THR A 83 9.29 -12.76 11.75
C THR A 83 8.98 -13.11 10.31
N ALA A 84 9.55 -14.23 9.84
CA ALA A 84 9.41 -14.65 8.46
C ALA A 84 7.95 -14.49 8.05
N ALA A 85 7.71 -13.74 6.96
CA ALA A 85 6.35 -13.50 6.52
C ALA A 85 5.64 -14.86 6.34
N PRO A 86 4.39 -15.01 6.78
CA PRO A 86 3.70 -16.30 6.68
C PRO A 86 3.73 -16.79 5.24
N GLU A 87 4.01 -18.07 5.02
CA GLU A 87 4.09 -18.60 3.64
C GLU A 87 2.76 -18.40 2.90
N LYS A 88 1.64 -18.64 3.57
CA LYS A 88 0.30 -18.42 3.04
C LYS A 88 -0.17 -16.97 3.22
N SER A 89 0.62 -16.02 2.74
CA SER A 89 0.26 -14.61 2.79
C SER A 89 0.46 -13.89 1.46
N ILE A 90 -0.48 -13.02 1.12
CA ILE A 90 -0.55 -12.37 -0.18
C ILE A 90 -0.98 -10.91 -0.07
N ALA A 91 -0.32 -10.05 -0.84
CA ALA A 91 -0.78 -8.69 -1.13
C ALA A 91 -1.16 -8.59 -2.60
N VAL A 92 -2.38 -8.14 -2.89
CA VAL A 92 -2.81 -7.87 -4.27
C VAL A 92 -2.60 -6.40 -4.58
N LEU A 93 -1.60 -6.07 -5.39
CA LEU A 93 -1.32 -4.68 -5.74
C LEU A 93 -2.42 -4.11 -6.64
N PRO A 94 -2.60 -2.77 -6.67
CA PRO A 94 -3.53 -2.15 -7.60
C PRO A 94 -3.24 -2.58 -9.04
N PHE A 95 -4.25 -3.11 -9.72
CA PHE A 95 -4.10 -3.53 -11.11
C PHE A 95 -3.93 -2.32 -12.04
N GLU A 96 -3.12 -2.49 -13.07
CA GLU A 96 -2.92 -1.46 -14.09
C GLU A 96 -4.13 -1.38 -15.01
N ASN A 97 -4.67 -0.17 -15.22
CA ASN A 97 -5.68 0.05 -16.25
C ASN A 97 -4.99 0.27 -17.60
N MET A 98 -5.11 -0.71 -18.49
CA MET A 98 -4.62 -0.65 -19.86
C MET A 98 -5.74 -0.33 -20.87
N SER A 99 -6.92 0.09 -20.41
CA SER A 99 -8.00 0.56 -21.27
C SER A 99 -7.71 1.98 -21.77
N ASP A 100 -8.08 2.27 -23.02
CA ASP A 100 -7.83 3.59 -23.63
C ASP A 100 -8.70 4.68 -22.98
N GLU A 101 -9.91 4.30 -22.57
CA GLU A 101 -10.84 5.15 -21.83
C GLU A 101 -10.43 5.23 -20.35
N LYS A 102 -9.93 6.39 -19.91
CA LYS A 102 -9.59 6.66 -18.51
C LYS A 102 -10.77 6.50 -17.56
N GLU A 103 -11.98 6.69 -18.06
CA GLU A 103 -13.22 6.46 -17.31
C GLU A 103 -13.31 5.02 -16.79
N ASN A 104 -12.67 4.05 -17.46
CA ASN A 104 -12.66 2.65 -17.00
C ASN A 104 -11.64 2.37 -15.87
N ALA A 105 -10.94 3.36 -15.33
CA ALA A 105 -10.02 3.14 -14.21
C ALA A 105 -10.73 2.55 -12.98
N PHE A 106 -12.01 2.89 -12.75
CA PHE A 106 -12.79 2.29 -11.66
C PHE A 106 -13.00 0.79 -11.85
N PHE A 107 -13.00 0.29 -13.09
CA PHE A 107 -13.21 -1.11 -13.41
C PHE A 107 -11.99 -1.94 -13.01
N ALA A 108 -10.77 -1.51 -13.37
CA ALA A 108 -9.55 -2.16 -12.92
C ALA A 108 -9.44 -2.20 -11.39
N ASP A 109 -9.77 -1.09 -10.73
CA ASP A 109 -9.84 -1.01 -9.26
C ASP A 109 -10.92 -1.92 -8.66
N GLY A 110 -12.04 -2.08 -9.36
CA GLY A 110 -13.14 -2.96 -8.97
C GLY A 110 -12.74 -4.43 -9.03
N VAL A 111 -12.16 -4.85 -10.16
CA VAL A 111 -11.67 -6.23 -10.35
C VAL A 111 -10.60 -6.57 -9.32
N GLN A 112 -9.66 -5.67 -9.04
CA GLN A 112 -8.65 -5.88 -8.00
C GLN A 112 -9.27 -6.07 -6.61
N ASP A 113 -10.24 -5.25 -6.24
CA ASP A 113 -10.93 -5.34 -4.95
C ASP A 113 -11.74 -6.64 -4.82
N ASP A 114 -12.35 -7.09 -5.91
CA ASP A 114 -13.12 -8.33 -5.94
C ASP A 114 -12.18 -9.56 -5.84
N VAL A 115 -10.99 -9.52 -6.45
CA VAL A 115 -9.95 -10.56 -6.24
C VAL A 115 -9.48 -10.60 -4.79
N VAL A 116 -9.23 -9.44 -4.17
CA VAL A 116 -8.92 -9.37 -2.72
C VAL A 116 -10.04 -9.98 -1.89
N THR A 117 -11.29 -9.66 -2.21
CA THR A 117 -12.47 -10.16 -1.50
C THR A 117 -12.61 -11.67 -1.66
N ALA A 118 -12.39 -12.22 -2.86
CA ALA A 118 -12.42 -13.66 -3.11
C ALA A 118 -11.32 -14.39 -2.33
N LEU A 119 -10.09 -13.87 -2.33
CA LEU A 119 -8.99 -14.46 -1.56
C LEU A 119 -9.22 -14.36 -0.06
N ALA A 120 -9.83 -13.28 0.44
CA ALA A 120 -10.11 -13.08 1.85
C ALA A 120 -11.14 -14.05 2.42
N LYS A 121 -11.92 -14.73 1.57
CA LYS A 121 -12.81 -15.83 1.97
C LYS A 121 -12.06 -17.10 2.34
N ILE A 122 -10.79 -17.25 1.94
CA ILE A 122 -9.99 -18.44 2.22
C ILE A 122 -9.33 -18.27 3.59
N ALA A 123 -9.82 -18.98 4.60
CA ALA A 123 -9.38 -18.81 5.99
C ALA A 123 -7.90 -19.15 6.19
N ASP A 124 -7.35 -20.05 5.36
CA ASP A 124 -5.93 -20.45 5.39
C ASP A 124 -5.00 -19.43 4.70
N LEU A 125 -5.53 -18.33 4.16
CA LEU A 125 -4.76 -17.23 3.57
C LEU A 125 -4.78 -15.96 4.42
N LYS A 126 -3.59 -15.41 4.70
CA LYS A 126 -3.44 -14.03 5.16
C LYS A 126 -3.47 -13.09 3.97
N VAL A 127 -4.56 -12.35 3.80
CA VAL A 127 -4.72 -11.36 2.72
C VAL A 127 -4.56 -9.94 3.27
N ILE A 128 -3.72 -9.13 2.62
CA ILE A 128 -3.53 -7.73 3.01
C ILE A 128 -4.68 -6.87 2.50
N SER A 129 -5.16 -5.98 3.36
CA SER A 129 -6.26 -5.08 3.04
C SER A 129 -5.92 -4.15 1.87
N ARG A 130 -6.94 -3.86 1.06
CA ARG A 130 -6.80 -2.99 -0.12
C ARG A 130 -6.27 -1.59 0.21
N SER A 131 -6.66 -1.01 1.35
CA SER A 131 -6.20 0.32 1.76
C SER A 131 -4.69 0.36 2.01
N SER A 132 -4.11 -0.73 2.54
CA SER A 132 -2.67 -0.84 2.79
C SER A 132 -1.84 -0.93 1.50
N VAL A 133 -2.42 -1.44 0.42
CA VAL A 133 -1.71 -1.61 -0.87
C VAL A 133 -1.93 -0.46 -1.86
N MET A 134 -2.86 0.44 -1.58
CA MET A 134 -3.26 1.52 -2.50
C MET A 134 -2.12 2.46 -2.89
N GLY A 135 -1.11 2.61 -2.02
CA GLY A 135 0.08 3.43 -2.28
C GLY A 135 1.03 2.83 -3.31
N TYR A 136 0.91 1.54 -3.62
CA TYR A 136 1.82 0.81 -4.53
C TYR A 136 1.25 0.70 -5.96
N ARG A 137 0.66 1.79 -6.46
CA ARG A 137 0.12 1.87 -7.83
C ARG A 137 1.20 1.52 -8.86
N PRO A 138 0.82 0.95 -10.02
CA PRO A 138 1.72 0.75 -11.15
C PRO A 138 2.45 2.06 -11.51
N GLY A 139 3.76 1.99 -11.75
CA GLY A 139 4.62 3.17 -11.91
C GLY A 139 6.10 2.84 -11.82
N ALA A 140 6.94 3.85 -11.52
CA ALA A 140 8.40 3.71 -11.44
C ALA A 140 8.82 2.50 -10.59
N THR A 141 9.92 1.85 -11.00
CA THR A 141 10.51 0.62 -10.45
C THR A 141 10.11 0.35 -9.00
N ARG A 142 9.19 -0.60 -8.82
CA ARG A 142 8.74 -1.09 -7.52
C ARG A 142 9.68 -2.21 -7.06
N ASP A 143 10.27 -2.07 -5.88
CA ASP A 143 10.96 -3.18 -5.25
C ASP A 143 9.94 -4.04 -4.48
N LEU A 144 9.57 -5.18 -5.06
CA LEU A 144 8.64 -6.15 -4.44
C LEU A 144 9.15 -6.63 -3.08
N ARG A 145 10.46 -6.67 -2.86
CA ARG A 145 11.05 -7.03 -1.56
C ARG A 145 10.76 -5.96 -0.52
N GLU A 146 10.87 -4.69 -0.86
CA GLU A 146 10.51 -3.59 0.05
C GLU A 146 9.02 -3.59 0.37
N ILE A 147 8.17 -3.78 -0.64
CA ILE A 147 6.71 -3.86 -0.48
C ILE A 147 6.33 -5.02 0.43
N SER A 148 6.89 -6.21 0.18
CA SER A 148 6.59 -7.40 0.97
C SER A 148 7.05 -7.30 2.42
N ASN A 149 8.21 -6.67 2.66
CA ASN A 149 8.68 -6.38 4.01
C ASN A 149 7.79 -5.36 4.73
N ALA A 150 7.36 -4.30 4.04
CA ALA A 150 6.48 -3.28 4.60
C ALA A 150 5.09 -3.84 4.96
N LEU A 151 4.56 -4.74 4.13
CA LEU A 151 3.24 -5.37 4.31
C LEU A 151 3.29 -6.65 5.15
N GLY A 152 4.48 -7.22 5.37
CA GLY A 152 4.67 -8.48 6.07
C GLY A 152 4.02 -9.66 5.35
N VAL A 153 4.26 -9.79 4.04
CA VAL A 153 3.75 -10.88 3.18
C VAL A 153 4.87 -11.64 2.48
N GLY A 154 4.61 -12.92 2.16
CA GLY A 154 5.51 -13.75 1.36
C GLY A 154 5.31 -13.57 -0.15
N HIS A 155 4.09 -13.26 -0.56
CA HIS A 155 3.69 -13.24 -1.97
C HIS A 155 3.01 -11.94 -2.36
N VAL A 156 3.17 -11.58 -3.63
CA VAL A 156 2.54 -10.42 -4.23
C VAL A 156 1.83 -10.85 -5.52
N LEU A 157 0.58 -10.42 -5.69
CA LEU A 157 -0.17 -10.53 -6.93
C LEU A 157 -0.12 -9.18 -7.65
N GLU A 158 0.36 -9.19 -8.88
CA GLU A 158 0.26 -8.07 -9.81
C GLU A 158 -0.65 -8.43 -10.97
N GLY A 159 -1.17 -7.43 -11.66
CA GLY A 159 -2.03 -7.65 -12.81
C GLY A 159 -2.38 -6.37 -13.56
N SER A 160 -2.94 -6.55 -14.75
CA SER A 160 -3.48 -5.47 -15.56
C SER A 160 -4.84 -5.85 -16.13
N VAL A 161 -5.67 -4.83 -16.38
CA VAL A 161 -7.02 -4.98 -16.90
C VAL A 161 -7.20 -4.02 -18.07
N ARG A 162 -7.69 -4.55 -19.18
CA ARG A 162 -8.15 -3.79 -20.34
C ARG A 162 -9.57 -4.20 -20.68
N ARG A 163 -10.48 -3.24 -20.70
CA ARG A 163 -11.87 -3.42 -21.13
C ARG A 163 -12.05 -2.69 -22.46
N ALA A 164 -12.48 -3.41 -23.49
CA ALA A 164 -12.74 -2.83 -24.81
C ALA A 164 -13.76 -3.68 -25.58
N GLY A 165 -14.74 -3.02 -26.22
CA GLY A 165 -15.68 -3.69 -27.13
C GLY A 165 -16.44 -4.88 -26.52
N GLY A 166 -16.83 -4.79 -25.24
CA GLY A 166 -17.54 -5.88 -24.54
C GLY A 166 -16.65 -7.04 -24.09
N LYS A 167 -15.33 -6.98 -24.33
CA LYS A 167 -14.35 -7.96 -23.85
C LYS A 167 -13.52 -7.41 -22.70
N VAL A 168 -13.02 -8.32 -21.89
CA VAL A 168 -12.04 -8.04 -20.85
C VAL A 168 -10.80 -8.88 -21.10
N ARG A 169 -9.67 -8.18 -21.13
CA ARG A 169 -8.35 -8.74 -21.12
C ARG A 169 -7.72 -8.51 -19.76
N LEU A 170 -7.41 -9.59 -19.05
CA LEU A 170 -6.83 -9.54 -17.72
C LEU A 170 -5.54 -10.34 -17.70
N THR A 171 -4.48 -9.75 -17.13
CA THR A 171 -3.26 -10.46 -16.78
C THR A 171 -3.15 -10.52 -15.26
N ALA A 172 -2.71 -11.66 -14.74
CA ALA A 172 -2.41 -11.82 -13.33
C ALA A 172 -1.11 -12.62 -13.17
N GLN A 173 -0.27 -12.22 -12.23
CA GLN A 173 0.99 -12.90 -11.93
C GLN A 173 1.25 -12.94 -10.42
N LEU A 174 1.51 -14.14 -9.92
CA LEU A 174 1.86 -14.40 -8.52
C LEU A 174 3.38 -14.52 -8.39
N ILE A 175 3.96 -13.73 -7.50
CA ILE A 175 5.41 -13.62 -7.32
C ILE A 175 5.75 -13.94 -5.86
N ASP A 176 6.75 -14.80 -5.63
CA ASP A 176 7.42 -14.88 -4.31
C ASP A 176 8.28 -13.63 -4.15
N ALA A 177 7.91 -12.77 -3.21
CA ALA A 177 8.50 -11.45 -3.10
C ALA A 177 9.91 -11.45 -2.45
N ARG A 178 10.31 -12.58 -1.84
CA ARG A 178 11.63 -12.76 -1.22
C ARG A 178 12.68 -13.11 -2.27
N THR A 179 12.30 -13.97 -3.20
CA THR A 179 13.15 -14.51 -4.27
C THR A 179 12.95 -13.80 -5.61
N GLN A 180 11.87 -13.02 -5.74
CA GLN A 180 11.42 -12.39 -6.99
C GLN A 180 11.13 -13.40 -8.11
N VAL A 181 10.85 -14.66 -7.74
CA VAL A 181 10.49 -15.71 -8.69
C VAL A 181 9.00 -15.63 -8.95
N GLN A 182 8.63 -15.60 -10.23
CA GLN A 182 7.26 -15.76 -10.67
C GLN A 182 6.82 -17.22 -10.45
N LEU A 183 5.82 -17.43 -9.60
CA LEU A 183 5.27 -18.74 -9.30
C LEU A 183 4.20 -19.15 -10.32
N TRP A 184 3.41 -18.17 -10.78
CA TRP A 184 2.33 -18.38 -11.74
C TRP A 184 2.04 -17.08 -12.48
N ALA A 185 1.63 -17.20 -13.74
CA ALA A 185 1.05 -16.09 -14.49
C ALA A 185 0.05 -16.64 -15.51
N GLU A 186 -1.02 -15.89 -15.74
CA GLU A 186 -2.07 -16.28 -16.67
C GLU A 186 -2.62 -15.05 -17.41
N HIS A 187 -3.11 -15.32 -18.62
CA HIS A 187 -3.75 -14.33 -19.47
C HIS A 187 -5.18 -14.75 -19.81
N TYR A 188 -6.13 -13.89 -19.48
CA TYR A 188 -7.54 -14.08 -19.79
C TYR A 188 -7.95 -13.10 -20.88
N ASP A 189 -8.55 -13.63 -21.95
CA ASP A 189 -9.23 -12.85 -22.99
C ASP A 189 -10.62 -13.48 -23.18
N ARG A 190 -11.63 -12.83 -22.60
CA ARG A 190 -13.01 -13.34 -22.49
C ARG A 190 -14.03 -12.22 -22.65
N GLU A 191 -15.29 -12.61 -22.76
CA GLU A 191 -16.39 -11.65 -22.69
C GLU A 191 -16.49 -11.04 -21.30
N LEU A 192 -16.93 -9.78 -21.23
CA LEU A 192 -17.13 -9.08 -19.97
C LEU A 192 -18.09 -9.83 -19.03
N ALA A 193 -19.04 -10.58 -19.59
CA ALA A 193 -19.97 -11.42 -18.82
C ALA A 193 -19.27 -12.53 -18.02
N ASP A 194 -18.07 -12.94 -18.44
CA ASP A 194 -17.28 -13.99 -17.79
C ASP A 194 -16.35 -13.46 -16.69
N ILE A 195 -16.39 -12.15 -16.37
CA ILE A 195 -15.44 -11.53 -15.43
C ILE A 195 -15.44 -12.20 -14.06
N PHE A 196 -16.60 -12.65 -13.58
CA PHE A 196 -16.71 -13.34 -12.30
C PHE A 196 -16.05 -14.72 -12.34
N ALA A 197 -16.15 -15.45 -13.46
CA ALA A 197 -15.47 -16.73 -13.62
C ALA A 197 -13.95 -16.54 -13.63
N ILE A 198 -13.45 -15.48 -14.26
CA ILE A 198 -12.02 -15.13 -14.21
C ILE A 198 -11.57 -14.86 -12.77
N GLN A 199 -12.33 -14.08 -12.01
CA GLN A 199 -11.99 -13.76 -10.62
C GLN A 199 -11.94 -15.01 -9.73
N SER A 200 -12.92 -15.90 -9.87
CA SER A 200 -12.96 -17.16 -9.12
C SER A 200 -11.81 -18.10 -9.51
N ASP A 201 -11.48 -18.19 -10.80
CA ASP A 201 -10.34 -18.98 -11.28
C ASP A 201 -9.01 -18.44 -10.71
N ILE A 202 -8.79 -17.12 -10.74
CA ILE A 202 -7.60 -16.51 -10.12
C ILE A 202 -7.49 -16.87 -8.63
N ALA A 203 -8.59 -16.75 -7.88
CA ALA A 203 -8.59 -17.08 -6.45
C ALA A 203 -8.26 -18.56 -6.21
N GLN A 204 -8.82 -19.47 -7.00
CA GLN A 204 -8.53 -20.90 -6.94
C GLN A 204 -7.06 -21.18 -7.28
N ARG A 205 -6.54 -20.65 -8.38
CA ARG A 205 -5.15 -20.84 -8.81
C ARG A 205 -4.16 -20.34 -7.77
N ILE A 206 -4.42 -19.19 -7.16
CA ILE A 206 -3.59 -18.68 -6.07
C ILE A 206 -3.65 -19.60 -4.86
N ALA A 207 -4.83 -20.10 -4.48
CA ALA A 207 -4.95 -21.05 -3.38
C ALA A 207 -4.13 -22.33 -3.64
N GLU A 208 -4.18 -22.86 -4.87
CA GLU A 208 -3.40 -24.02 -5.30
C GLU A 208 -1.88 -23.75 -5.22
N GLN A 209 -1.42 -22.63 -5.77
CA GLN A 209 0.00 -22.25 -5.78
C GLN A 209 0.56 -22.05 -4.36
N LEU A 210 -0.23 -21.43 -3.49
CA LEU A 210 0.14 -21.19 -2.09
C LEU A 210 -0.14 -22.40 -1.18
N ARG A 211 -0.66 -23.50 -1.74
CA ARG A 211 -1.06 -24.72 -1.01
C ARG A 211 -1.99 -24.39 0.17
N ALA A 212 -2.88 -23.44 -0.03
CA ALA A 212 -3.93 -23.09 0.91
C ALA A 212 -5.04 -24.14 0.84
N THR A 213 -5.54 -24.53 2.01
CA THR A 213 -6.65 -25.46 2.14
C THR A 213 -7.93 -24.69 1.84
N LEU A 214 -8.71 -25.19 0.87
CA LEU A 214 -10.00 -24.63 0.51
C LEU A 214 -11.10 -25.62 0.90
N SER A 215 -11.97 -25.22 1.82
CA SER A 215 -13.15 -26.00 2.16
C SER A 215 -14.22 -25.91 1.06
N PRO A 216 -15.13 -26.89 0.96
CA PRO A 216 -16.22 -26.84 -0.03
C PRO A 216 -17.11 -25.60 0.11
N ARG A 217 -17.27 -25.08 1.34
CA ARG A 217 -18.03 -23.85 1.60
C ARG A 217 -17.32 -22.63 1.03
N GLU A 218 -16.04 -22.44 1.33
CA GLU A 218 -15.25 -21.31 0.81
C GLU A 218 -15.19 -21.37 -0.72
N GLN A 219 -15.07 -22.57 -1.29
CA GLN A 219 -15.16 -22.76 -2.74
C GLN A 219 -16.52 -22.30 -3.27
N ALA A 220 -17.63 -22.74 -2.70
CA ALA A 220 -18.96 -22.28 -3.15
C ALA A 220 -19.12 -20.75 -3.05
N GLU A 221 -18.59 -20.12 -2.00
CA GLU A 221 -18.65 -18.67 -1.81
C GLU A 221 -17.76 -17.89 -2.80
N ILE A 222 -16.62 -18.43 -3.23
CA ILE A 222 -15.72 -17.80 -4.22
C ILE A 222 -16.32 -17.85 -5.62
N TYR A 223 -17.02 -18.93 -5.97
CA TYR A 223 -17.61 -19.12 -7.31
C TYR A 223 -19.00 -18.49 -7.45
N ALA A 224 -19.61 -18.05 -6.35
CA ALA A 224 -20.88 -17.35 -6.40
C ALA A 224 -20.69 -15.93 -6.97
N PRO A 225 -21.21 -15.63 -8.18
CA PRO A 225 -21.11 -14.29 -8.73
C PRO A 225 -21.90 -13.30 -7.85
N PRO A 226 -21.41 -12.05 -7.72
CA PRO A 226 -22.07 -11.04 -6.89
C PRO A 226 -23.43 -10.60 -7.47
N THR A 227 -23.59 -10.65 -8.80
CA THR A 227 -24.83 -10.35 -9.52
C THR A 227 -24.84 -11.11 -10.85
N ARG A 228 -26.05 -11.31 -11.43
CA ARG A 228 -26.21 -11.82 -12.80
C ARG A 228 -26.42 -10.70 -13.83
N ASN A 229 -26.46 -9.45 -13.39
CA ASN A 229 -26.72 -8.29 -14.24
C ASN A 229 -25.48 -7.39 -14.36
N MET A 230 -24.83 -7.43 -15.53
CA MET A 230 -23.61 -6.66 -15.76
C MET A 230 -23.81 -5.13 -15.73
N ALA A 231 -25.02 -4.64 -16.05
CA ALA A 231 -25.32 -3.22 -15.90
C ALA A 231 -25.45 -2.82 -14.43
N ALA A 232 -26.01 -3.69 -13.58
CA ALA A 232 -26.03 -3.49 -12.13
C ALA A 232 -24.59 -3.50 -11.55
N TYR A 233 -23.75 -4.40 -12.04
CA TYR A 233 -22.34 -4.47 -11.64
C TYR A 233 -21.56 -3.20 -12.01
N ASP A 234 -21.75 -2.65 -13.22
CA ASP A 234 -21.08 -1.42 -13.65
C ASP A 234 -21.46 -0.23 -12.74
N LEU A 235 -22.77 -0.06 -12.46
CA LEU A 235 -23.28 0.95 -11.52
C LEU A 235 -22.70 0.79 -10.11
N TYR A 236 -22.64 -0.46 -9.62
CA TYR A 236 -22.04 -0.79 -8.33
C TYR A 236 -20.55 -0.41 -8.26
N LEU A 237 -19.77 -0.74 -9.30
CA LEU A 237 -18.35 -0.39 -9.33
C LEU A 237 -18.12 1.13 -9.40
N ARG A 238 -18.95 1.87 -10.14
CA ARG A 238 -18.92 3.34 -10.16
C ARG A 238 -19.20 3.92 -8.77
N ALA A 239 -20.23 3.42 -8.08
CA ALA A 239 -20.57 3.83 -6.71
C ALA A 239 -19.46 3.51 -5.69
N LYS A 240 -18.78 2.36 -5.82
CA LYS A 240 -17.56 2.06 -5.02
C LYS A 240 -16.47 3.07 -5.30
N SER A 241 -16.25 3.44 -6.56
CA SER A 241 -15.19 4.38 -6.96
C SER A 241 -15.34 5.75 -6.31
N LEU A 242 -16.58 6.24 -6.22
CA LEU A 242 -16.91 7.47 -5.51
C LEU A 242 -16.57 7.38 -4.03
N SER A 243 -16.82 6.23 -3.36
CA SER A 243 -16.45 6.04 -1.95
C SER A 243 -14.94 6.04 -1.72
N ARG A 244 -14.15 5.62 -2.71
CA ARG A 244 -12.68 5.51 -2.60
C ARG A 244 -12.00 6.88 -2.62
N ASN A 245 -12.59 7.82 -3.35
CA ASN A 245 -12.11 9.20 -3.46
C ASN A 245 -12.77 10.13 -2.42
N ALA A 246 -13.81 9.67 -1.72
CA ALA A 246 -14.59 10.43 -0.75
C ALA A 246 -13.92 10.55 0.63
N VAL A 247 -12.62 10.85 0.67
CA VAL A 247 -11.96 11.28 1.92
C VAL A 247 -12.68 12.49 2.54
N ASP A 248 -13.43 13.26 1.74
CA ASP A 248 -14.07 14.50 2.17
C ASP A 248 -15.53 14.38 2.61
N GLY A 249 -16.14 13.19 2.60
CA GLY A 249 -17.53 13.00 3.07
C GLY A 249 -18.55 13.93 2.40
N ARG A 250 -18.29 14.44 1.18
CA ARG A 250 -19.10 15.47 0.52
C ARG A 250 -20.52 14.99 0.22
N ARG A 251 -21.50 15.88 0.42
CA ARG A 251 -22.93 15.58 0.25
C ARG A 251 -23.25 15.09 -1.15
N GLU A 252 -22.74 15.80 -2.16
CA GLU A 252 -23.03 15.52 -3.57
C GLU A 252 -22.54 14.13 -3.96
N ILE A 253 -21.36 13.73 -3.48
CA ILE A 253 -20.80 12.40 -3.74
C ILE A 253 -21.63 11.31 -3.05
N ILE A 254 -22.07 11.55 -1.82
CA ILE A 254 -22.88 10.57 -1.09
C ILE A 254 -24.23 10.36 -1.79
N GLU A 255 -24.89 11.43 -2.23
CA GLU A 255 -26.17 11.34 -2.94
C GLU A 255 -26.01 10.71 -4.33
N GLU A 256 -24.94 11.03 -5.07
CA GLU A 256 -24.62 10.37 -6.34
C GLU A 256 -24.41 8.86 -6.15
N ARG A 257 -23.70 8.46 -5.09
CA ARG A 257 -23.53 7.04 -4.72
C ARG A 257 -24.87 6.36 -4.44
N ILE A 258 -25.76 7.02 -3.69
CA ILE A 258 -27.09 6.50 -3.39
C ILE A 258 -27.88 6.32 -4.69
N SER A 259 -27.83 7.28 -5.61
CA SER A 259 -28.49 7.17 -6.92
C SER A 259 -28.01 5.94 -7.70
N LEU A 260 -26.69 5.80 -7.88
CA LEU A 260 -26.10 4.68 -8.61
C LEU A 260 -26.44 3.33 -7.99
N LEU A 261 -26.46 3.25 -6.64
CA LEU A 261 -26.78 2.02 -5.92
C LEU A 261 -28.28 1.67 -5.98
N ASN A 262 -29.17 2.67 -5.94
CA ASN A 262 -30.58 2.46 -6.18
C ASN A 262 -30.83 1.91 -7.59
N GLU A 263 -30.18 2.46 -8.60
CA GLU A 263 -30.27 1.93 -9.97
C GLU A 263 -29.71 0.51 -10.07
N ALA A 264 -28.60 0.20 -9.38
CA ALA A 264 -28.03 -1.16 -9.36
C ALA A 264 -29.02 -2.16 -8.73
N VAL A 265 -29.61 -1.82 -7.59
CA VAL A 265 -30.59 -2.66 -6.88
C VAL A 265 -31.89 -2.80 -7.67
N ALA A 266 -32.34 -1.74 -8.37
CA ALA A 266 -33.50 -1.82 -9.26
C ALA A 266 -33.27 -2.78 -10.44
N ARG A 267 -32.03 -2.94 -10.89
CA ARG A 267 -31.64 -3.85 -11.97
C ARG A 267 -31.40 -5.29 -11.49
N ASP A 268 -31.00 -5.46 -10.23
CA ASP A 268 -30.89 -6.75 -9.57
C ASP A 268 -31.16 -6.63 -8.06
N ALA A 269 -32.40 -6.92 -7.67
CA ALA A 269 -32.83 -6.88 -6.27
C ALA A 269 -32.14 -7.93 -5.39
N HIS A 270 -31.48 -8.94 -5.98
CA HIS A 270 -30.74 -9.97 -5.25
C HIS A 270 -29.25 -9.63 -5.07
N PHE A 271 -28.82 -8.44 -5.52
CA PHE A 271 -27.43 -8.02 -5.43
C PHE A 271 -27.07 -7.55 -4.01
N VAL A 272 -26.81 -8.52 -3.13
CA VAL A 272 -26.51 -8.31 -1.70
C VAL A 272 -25.42 -7.28 -1.47
N ALA A 273 -24.33 -7.32 -2.24
CA ALA A 273 -23.24 -6.36 -2.06
C ALA A 273 -23.65 -4.92 -2.44
N ALA A 274 -24.56 -4.72 -3.40
CA ALA A 274 -25.09 -3.40 -3.70
C ALA A 274 -26.03 -2.91 -2.59
N LEU A 275 -26.87 -3.79 -2.02
CA LEU A 275 -27.74 -3.48 -0.88
C LEU A 275 -26.93 -3.07 0.36
N THR A 276 -25.85 -3.78 0.71
CA THR A 276 -25.01 -3.43 1.86
C THR A 276 -24.24 -2.11 1.63
N GLN A 277 -23.81 -1.84 0.40
CA GLN A 277 -23.22 -0.54 0.05
C GLN A 277 -24.25 0.60 0.05
N LEU A 278 -25.50 0.34 -0.33
CA LEU A 278 -26.59 1.31 -0.28
C LEU A 278 -26.90 1.70 1.16
N ALA A 279 -27.02 0.70 2.04
CA ALA A 279 -27.15 0.93 3.49
C ALA A 279 -26.01 1.79 4.02
N ARG A 280 -24.76 1.45 3.68
CA ARG A 280 -23.57 2.22 4.07
C ARG A 280 -23.61 3.67 3.54
N ALA A 281 -24.13 3.89 2.33
CA ALA A 281 -24.24 5.22 1.76
C ALA A 281 -25.31 6.07 2.48
N HIS A 282 -26.46 5.49 2.83
CA HIS A 282 -27.46 6.14 3.67
C HIS A 282 -26.94 6.45 5.08
N LEU A 283 -26.22 5.51 5.70
CA LEU A 283 -25.57 5.75 6.99
C LEU A 283 -24.52 6.86 6.91
N ALA A 284 -23.74 6.93 5.83
CA ALA A 284 -22.80 8.02 5.63
C ALA A 284 -23.52 9.38 5.53
N ALA A 285 -24.64 9.46 4.81
CA ALA A 285 -25.45 10.69 4.75
C ALA A 285 -25.95 11.11 6.15
N TYR A 286 -26.36 10.14 6.96
CA TYR A 286 -26.84 10.37 8.33
C TYR A 286 -25.72 10.80 9.29
N TRP A 287 -24.61 10.07 9.32
CA TRP A 287 -23.51 10.28 10.26
C TRP A 287 -22.66 11.51 9.93
N PHE A 288 -22.52 11.87 8.65
CA PHE A 288 -21.88 13.14 8.26
C PHE A 288 -22.84 14.34 8.33
N ASN A 289 -24.04 14.16 8.91
CA ASN A 289 -25.04 15.21 9.12
C ASN A 289 -25.54 15.88 7.83
N HIS A 290 -25.48 15.19 6.69
CA HIS A 290 -26.08 15.64 5.43
C HIS A 290 -27.57 15.40 5.39
N ASP A 291 -28.04 14.33 6.02
CA ASP A 291 -29.45 14.02 6.21
C ASP A 291 -29.63 13.21 7.49
N HIS A 292 -29.74 13.92 8.62
CA HIS A 292 -29.85 13.32 9.95
C HIS A 292 -31.31 13.03 10.34
N THR A 293 -32.13 12.58 9.38
CA THR A 293 -33.55 12.29 9.63
C THR A 293 -33.80 10.81 9.97
N PRO A 294 -34.86 10.50 10.74
CA PRO A 294 -35.29 9.11 10.95
C PRO A 294 -35.63 8.39 9.62
N ALA A 295 -36.11 9.12 8.62
CA ALA A 295 -36.40 8.57 7.30
C ALA A 295 -35.12 8.05 6.61
N ARG A 296 -33.99 8.76 6.72
CA ARG A 296 -32.72 8.31 6.15
C ARG A 296 -32.20 7.04 6.82
N LEU A 297 -32.33 6.93 8.14
CA LEU A 297 -32.01 5.70 8.87
C LEU A 297 -32.93 4.53 8.46
N ALA A 298 -34.22 4.79 8.27
CA ALA A 298 -35.17 3.77 7.83
C ALA A 298 -34.78 3.18 6.46
N LEU A 299 -34.32 4.02 5.51
CA LEU A 299 -33.80 3.54 4.22
C LEU A 299 -32.55 2.67 4.37
N ALA A 300 -31.65 3.01 5.29
CA ALA A 300 -30.48 2.18 5.58
C ALA A 300 -30.89 0.81 6.15
N GLN A 301 -31.83 0.80 7.11
CA GLN A 301 -32.38 -0.41 7.72
C GLN A 301 -33.10 -1.28 6.67
N GLU A 302 -33.89 -0.69 5.78
CA GLU A 302 -34.59 -1.41 4.71
C GLU A 302 -33.62 -2.17 3.80
N ALA A 303 -32.53 -1.50 3.39
CA ALA A 303 -31.48 -2.13 2.58
C ALA A 303 -30.76 -3.26 3.33
N ILE A 304 -30.49 -3.09 4.64
CA ILE A 304 -29.91 -4.14 5.50
C ILE A 304 -30.86 -5.34 5.61
N ASP A 305 -32.15 -5.11 5.81
CA ASP A 305 -33.14 -6.17 5.94
C ASP A 305 -33.37 -6.92 4.62
N ALA A 306 -33.34 -6.21 3.49
CA ALA A 306 -33.35 -6.83 2.17
C ALA A 306 -32.13 -7.74 1.97
N ALA A 307 -30.94 -7.26 2.33
CA ALA A 307 -29.71 -8.05 2.24
C ALA A 307 -29.74 -9.27 3.18
N ALA A 308 -30.23 -9.11 4.41
CA ALA A 308 -30.33 -10.18 5.40
C ALA A 308 -31.35 -11.26 5.04
N ARG A 309 -32.45 -10.91 4.35
CA ARG A 309 -33.39 -11.90 3.80
C ARG A 309 -32.76 -12.79 2.74
N LEU A 310 -31.81 -12.26 1.98
CA LEU A 310 -31.11 -12.98 0.92
C LEU A 310 -29.95 -13.82 1.45
N ARG A 311 -29.16 -13.25 2.36
CA ARG A 311 -28.01 -13.91 2.99
C ARG A 311 -27.88 -13.50 4.46
N PRO A 312 -28.52 -14.23 5.39
CA PRO A 312 -28.53 -13.85 6.80
C PRO A 312 -27.17 -13.99 7.50
N ASP A 313 -26.32 -14.91 7.02
CA ASP A 313 -25.00 -15.20 7.59
C ASP A 313 -23.84 -14.50 6.85
N ASP A 314 -24.14 -13.51 6.01
CA ASP A 314 -23.14 -12.78 5.23
C ASP A 314 -22.43 -11.73 6.09
N GLY A 315 -21.10 -11.74 6.05
CA GLY A 315 -20.26 -10.86 6.85
C GLY A 315 -20.51 -9.36 6.58
N ASP A 316 -20.77 -8.97 5.33
CA ASP A 316 -21.05 -7.58 4.99
C ASP A 316 -22.42 -7.12 5.51
N VAL A 317 -23.38 -8.05 5.60
CA VAL A 317 -24.70 -7.79 6.19
C VAL A 317 -24.57 -7.58 7.70
N HIS A 318 -23.80 -8.43 8.38
CA HIS A 318 -23.51 -8.24 9.81
C HIS A 318 -22.78 -6.92 10.07
N LEU A 319 -21.80 -6.57 9.24
CA LEU A 319 -21.07 -5.31 9.35
C LEU A 319 -21.96 -4.09 9.09
N ALA A 320 -22.89 -4.16 8.14
CA ALA A 320 -23.85 -3.08 7.90
C ALA A 320 -24.81 -2.89 9.08
N ARG A 321 -25.29 -4.00 9.68
CA ARG A 321 -26.11 -3.96 10.90
C ARG A 321 -25.36 -3.36 12.08
N ALA A 322 -24.08 -3.70 12.26
CA ALA A 322 -23.26 -3.10 13.30
C ALA A 322 -23.16 -1.57 13.13
N ARG A 323 -22.86 -1.07 11.92
CA ARG A 323 -22.74 0.38 11.63
C ARG A 323 -24.05 1.17 11.78
N LEU A 324 -25.19 0.50 11.77
CA LEU A 324 -26.46 1.15 12.04
C LEU A 324 -26.61 1.48 13.53
N HIS A 325 -26.03 0.66 14.42
CA HIS A 325 -26.15 0.79 15.86
C HIS A 325 -24.94 1.48 16.53
N TYR A 326 -23.79 1.50 15.87
CA TYR A 326 -22.50 2.02 16.36
C TYR A 326 -21.88 2.99 15.35
#